data_AF-A0A0Q9LIA4-F1
#
_entry.id   AF-A0A0Q9LIA4-F1
#
_cell.length_a   1.000
_cell.length_b   1.000
_cell.length_c   1.000
_cell.angle_alpha   90.00
_cell.angle_beta   90.00
_cell.angle_gamma   90.00
#
_symmetry.space_group_name_H-M   'P 1'
#
loop_
_entity.id
_entity.type
_entity.pdbx_description
1 polymer ?
#
loop_
_entity_poly.entity_id
_entity_poly.type
_entity_poly.pdbx_seq_one_letter_code
_entity_poly.pdbx_strand_id
1 'polypeptide(L)'
;MDYVTVFDTPTPIPLIEQLRPEVYAKGGDYTPEMLAETEAVEAYGGRVSILDYVAERSTTAMVQRIRNGEGVSVSGIATADRTPADRACRGPR
;
A
#
# COMPACT_ATOMS: atom_id res chain seq x y z
N MET A 1 5.37 -8.87 9.09
CA MET A 1 5.89 -7.50 9.32
C MET A 1 6.39 -7.49 10.72
N ASP A 2 7.70 -7.36 10.88
CA ASP A 2 8.38 -7.58 12.17
C ASP A 2 8.88 -6.27 12.77
N TYR A 3 9.27 -5.31 11.91
CA TYR A 3 9.77 -4.01 12.30
C TYR A 3 9.19 -2.90 11.41
N VAL A 4 9.02 -1.71 12.01
CA VAL A 4 8.63 -0.47 11.33
C VAL A 4 9.48 0.65 11.90
N THR A 5 9.98 1.53 11.05
CA THR A 5 10.77 2.70 11.46
C THR A 5 10.41 3.92 10.61
N VAL A 6 10.77 5.10 11.10
CA VAL A 6 10.62 6.40 10.42
C VAL A 6 12.01 6.98 10.20
N PHE A 7 12.20 7.67 9.08
CA PHE A 7 13.41 8.43 8.77
C PHE A 7 13.01 9.82 8.24
N ASP A 8 13.86 10.82 8.46
CA ASP A 8 13.59 12.24 8.19
C ASP A 8 14.30 12.75 6.92
N THR A 9 14.97 11.85 6.20
CA THR A 9 15.68 12.15 4.96
C THR A 9 14.77 11.98 3.74
N PRO A 10 15.00 12.74 2.64
CA PRO A 10 14.22 12.60 1.41
C PRO A 10 14.32 11.21 0.75
N THR A 11 15.41 10.48 1.02
CA THR A 11 15.64 9.12 0.56
C THR A 11 15.97 8.23 1.76
N PRO A 12 15.65 6.92 1.71
CA PRO A 12 16.01 5.99 2.79
C PRO A 12 17.49 5.58 2.75
N ILE A 13 18.32 6.14 1.86
CA ILE A 13 19.71 5.71 1.65
C ILE A 13 20.52 5.67 2.96
N PRO A 14 20.52 6.71 3.82
CA PRO A 14 21.28 6.66 5.07
C PRO A 14 20.81 5.55 6.02
N LEU A 15 19.53 5.18 5.95
CA LEU A 15 18.98 4.07 6.73
C LEU A 15 19.38 2.71 6.13
N ILE A 16 19.34 2.59 4.80
CA ILE A 16 19.78 1.39 4.07
C ILE A 16 21.24 1.08 4.37
N GLU A 17 22.12 2.08 4.35
CA GLU A 17 23.56 1.92 4.63
C GLU A 17 23.84 1.45 6.06
N GLN A 18 22.97 1.82 7.01
CA GLN A 18 23.05 1.41 8.42
C GLN A 18 22.50 0.00 8.64
N LEU A 19 21.32 -0.30 8.07
CA LEU A 19 20.65 -1.59 8.27
C LEU A 19 21.21 -2.70 7.39
N ARG A 20 21.77 -2.35 6.22
CA ARG A 20 22.33 -3.25 5.21
C ARG A 20 21.44 -4.46 4.90
N PRO A 21 20.19 -4.26 4.48
CA PRO A 21 19.31 -5.37 4.13
C PRO A 21 19.91 -6.19 2.98
N GLU A 22 19.84 -7.52 3.09
CA GLU A 22 20.25 -8.44 2.02
C GLU A 22 19.41 -8.26 0.76
N VAL A 23 18.13 -7.92 0.92
CA VAL A 23 17.18 -7.65 -0.17
C VAL A 23 16.45 -6.34 0.10
N TYR A 24 16.50 -5.41 -0.85
CA TYR A 24 15.68 -4.21 -0.89
C TYR A 24 14.59 -4.37 -1.95
N ALA A 25 13.32 -4.30 -1.54
CA ALA A 25 12.18 -4.54 -2.42
C ALA A 25 11.40 -3.24 -2.69
N LYS A 26 11.06 -2.98 -3.96
CA LYS A 26 10.20 -1.85 -4.36
C LYS A 26 9.16 -2.33 -5.37
N GLY A 27 7.89 -2.03 -5.13
CA GLY A 27 6.82 -2.35 -6.06
C GLY A 27 6.61 -1.22 -7.07
N GLY A 28 6.29 -1.56 -8.31
CA GLY A 28 5.97 -0.57 -9.34
C GLY A 28 6.60 -0.88 -10.69
N ASP A 29 6.58 0.13 -11.54
CA ASP A 29 7.14 0.16 -12.89
C ASP A 29 8.58 0.70 -12.91
N TYR A 30 9.34 0.46 -11.84
CA TYR A 30 10.73 0.89 -11.71
C TYR A 30 11.70 -0.12 -12.34
N THR A 31 12.85 0.36 -12.79
CA THR A 31 14.03 -0.49 -12.99
C THR A 31 15.06 -0.19 -11.89
N PRO A 32 15.99 -1.11 -11.59
CA PRO A 32 17.04 -0.84 -10.60
C PRO A 32 17.83 0.44 -10.90
N GLU A 33 18.05 0.77 -12.17
CA GLU A 33 18.78 1.97 -12.60
C GLU A 33 18.02 3.27 -12.33
N MET A 34 16.70 3.21 -12.12
CA MET A 34 15.87 4.36 -11.76
C MET A 34 15.95 4.71 -10.26
N LEU A 35 16.55 3.84 -9.45
CA LEU A 35 16.58 3.95 -7.99
C LEU A 35 17.97 4.33 -7.50
N ALA A 36 18.10 5.52 -6.90
CA ALA A 36 19.34 5.95 -6.26
C ALA A 36 19.74 5.00 -5.10
N GLU A 37 18.76 4.30 -4.53
CA GLU A 37 18.97 3.29 -3.49
C GLU A 37 19.73 2.05 -3.99
N THR A 38 19.72 1.77 -5.29
CA THR A 38 20.37 0.57 -5.86
C THR A 38 21.87 0.56 -5.61
N GLU A 39 22.54 1.67 -5.86
CA GLU A 39 23.99 1.79 -5.62
C GLU A 39 24.32 1.54 -4.14
N ALA A 40 23.52 2.11 -3.22
CA ALA A 40 23.72 1.94 -1.79
C ALA A 40 23.56 0.47 -1.35
N VAL A 41 22.59 -0.25 -1.92
CA VAL A 41 22.34 -1.67 -1.62
C VAL A 41 23.44 -2.57 -2.19
N GLU A 42 23.83 -2.34 -3.44
CA GLU A 42 24.83 -3.15 -4.14
C GLU A 42 26.26 -2.93 -3.60
N ALA A 43 26.55 -1.74 -3.07
CA ALA A 43 27.86 -1.39 -2.50
C ALA A 43 28.31 -2.32 -1.35
N TYR A 44 27.36 -2.95 -0.64
CA TYR A 44 27.65 -3.95 0.40
C TYR A 44 27.24 -5.39 0.01
N GLY A 45 26.88 -5.62 -1.26
CA GLY A 45 26.52 -6.94 -1.80
C GLY A 45 25.06 -7.35 -1.62
N GLY A 46 24.18 -6.42 -1.24
CA GLY A 46 22.73 -6.64 -1.24
C GLY A 46 22.13 -6.71 -2.65
N ARG A 47 20.84 -7.01 -2.75
CA ARG A 47 20.12 -7.10 -4.03
C ARG A 47 18.86 -6.26 -4.05
N VAL A 48 18.58 -5.63 -5.18
CA VAL A 48 17.32 -4.92 -5.41
C VAL A 48 16.33 -5.84 -6.12
N SER A 49 15.10 -5.93 -5.61
CA SER A 49 14.00 -6.68 -6.22
C SER A 49 12.85 -5.74 -6.55
N ILE A 50 12.51 -5.64 -7.83
CA ILE A 50 11.32 -4.90 -8.27
C ILE A 50 10.16 -5.88 -8.42
N LEU A 51 9.04 -5.55 -7.78
CA LEU A 51 7.81 -6.34 -7.86
C LEU A 51 6.83 -5.71 -8.86
N ASP A 52 6.10 -6.57 -9.56
CA ASP A 52 5.12 -6.19 -10.57
C ASP A 52 4.08 -5.19 -10.05
N TYR A 53 3.77 -4.20 -10.88
CA TYR A 53 2.76 -3.20 -10.58
C TYR A 53 1.35 -3.76 -10.77
N VAL A 54 0.51 -3.61 -9.74
CA VAL A 54 -0.92 -3.99 -9.79
C VAL A 54 -1.79 -2.74 -9.89
N ALA A 55 -2.11 -2.33 -11.13
CA ALA A 55 -2.78 -1.06 -11.42
C ALA A 55 -4.12 -0.85 -10.70
N GLU A 56 -4.89 -1.93 -10.53
CA GLU A 56 -6.20 -1.92 -9.84
C GLU A 56 -6.12 -1.56 -8.34
N ARG A 57 -4.91 -1.60 -7.76
CA ARG A 57 -4.63 -1.29 -6.36
C ARG A 57 -3.88 0.03 -6.16
N SER A 58 -3.73 0.82 -7.21
CA SER A 58 -3.05 2.11 -7.12
C SER A 58 -3.85 3.14 -6.33
N THR A 59 -3.13 4.04 -5.65
CA THR A 59 -3.72 5.18 -4.94
C THR A 59 -4.42 6.13 -5.91
N THR A 60 -3.88 6.34 -7.11
CA THR A 60 -4.52 7.15 -8.16
C THR A 60 -5.88 6.60 -8.55
N ALA A 61 -5.97 5.29 -8.84
CA ALA A 61 -7.26 4.67 -9.16
C ALA A 61 -8.23 4.71 -7.97
N MET A 62 -7.72 4.63 -6.75
CA MET A 62 -8.54 4.80 -5.54
C MET A 62 -9.10 6.22 -5.42
N VAL A 63 -8.26 7.25 -5.62
CA VAL A 63 -8.68 8.65 -5.57
C VAL A 63 -9.68 8.97 -6.68
N GLN A 64 -9.48 8.45 -7.90
CA GLN A 64 -10.42 8.60 -9.00
C GLN A 64 -11.79 8.00 -8.65
N ARG A 65 -11.83 6.78 -8.12
CA ARG A 65 -13.08 6.14 -7.66
C ARG A 65 -13.81 6.97 -6.61
N ILE A 66 -13.08 7.51 -5.63
CA ILE A 66 -13.65 8.40 -4.60
C ILE A 66 -14.24 9.66 -5.24
N ARG A 67 -13.52 10.29 -6.18
CA ARG A 67 -13.97 11.50 -6.88
C ARG A 67 -15.17 11.25 -7.79
N ASN A 68 -15.24 10.07 -8.40
CA ASN A 68 -16.29 9.69 -9.35
C ASN A 68 -17.54 9.12 -8.66
N GLY A 69 -17.51 8.92 -7.33
CA GLY A 69 -18.60 8.28 -6.59
C GLY A 69 -18.74 6.77 -6.88
N GLU A 70 -17.73 6.16 -7.49
CA GLU A 70 -17.65 4.74 -7.79
C GLU A 70 -17.19 4.00 -6.52
N GLY A 71 -18.09 3.89 -5.55
CA GLY A 71 -17.90 3.01 -4.41
C GLY A 71 -17.69 1.57 -4.88
N VAL A 72 -16.85 0.81 -4.17
CA VAL A 72 -16.66 -0.61 -4.45
C VAL A 72 -18.00 -1.33 -4.32
N SER A 73 -18.54 -1.82 -5.43
CA SER A 73 -19.68 -2.74 -5.42
C SER A 73 -19.17 -4.10 -4.90
N VAL A 74 -19.52 -4.42 -3.66
CA VAL A 74 -19.21 -5.73 -3.10
C VAL A 74 -20.19 -6.75 -3.70
N SER A 75 -19.86 -7.27 -4.88
CA SER A 75 -20.56 -8.42 -5.46
C SER A 75 -20.16 -9.69 -4.69
N GLY A 76 -20.84 -9.96 -3.58
CA GLY A 76 -20.58 -11.18 -2.78
C GLY A 76 -21.10 -11.18 -1.35
N ILE A 77 -21.57 -10.06 -0.80
CA ILE A 77 -22.35 -10.11 0.44
C ILE A 77 -23.80 -10.33 0.02
N ALA A 78 -24.25 -11.59 0.09
CA ALA A 78 -25.67 -11.86 0.14
C ALA A 78 -26.25 -10.98 1.26
N THR A 79 -27.07 -9.99 0.88
CA THR A 79 -27.80 -9.19 1.83
C THR A 79 -28.71 -10.14 2.58
N ALA A 80 -28.31 -10.50 3.81
CA ALA A 80 -29.23 -11.12 4.74
C ALA A 80 -30.42 -10.16 4.87
N ASP A 81 -31.57 -10.70 4.50
CA ASP A 81 -32.87 -10.06 4.54
C ASP A 81 -33.06 -9.34 5.88
N ARG A 82 -33.39 -8.05 5.85
CA ARG A 82 -33.68 -7.31 7.08
C ARG A 82 -35.05 -7.78 7.56
N THR A 83 -35.06 -8.71 8.52
CA THR A 83 -36.26 -9.09 9.27
C THR A 83 -36.89 -7.84 9.90
N PRO A 84 -38.23 -7.71 10.00
CA PRO A 84 -38.91 -6.45 10.37
C PRO A 84 -38.75 -6.00 11.84
N ALA A 85 -37.81 -6.55 12.60
CA ALA A 85 -37.74 -6.38 14.05
C ALA A 85 -37.03 -5.09 14.52
N ASP A 86 -36.33 -4.36 13.65
CA ASP A 86 -35.47 -3.23 14.06
C ASP A 86 -36.21 -1.88 14.20
N ARG A 87 -37.56 -1.90 14.22
CA ARG A 87 -38.41 -0.70 14.37
C ARG A 87 -38.83 -0.44 15.84
N ALA A 88 -38.01 -0.77 16.82
CA ALA A 88 -38.37 -0.61 18.24
C ALA A 88 -37.61 0.49 19.00
N CYS A 89 -36.60 1.14 18.41
CA CYS A 89 -35.77 2.12 19.13
C CYS A 89 -35.94 3.56 18.62
N ARG A 90 -37.19 4.04 18.47
CA ARG A 90 -37.50 5.48 18.44
C ARG A 90 -38.46 5.80 19.59
N GLY A 91 -37.91 6.15 20.74
CA GLY A 91 -38.64 6.80 21.82
C GLY A 91 -38.98 8.26 21.45
N PRO A 92 -40.05 8.84 22.02
CA PRO A 92 -40.47 10.19 21.69
C PRO A 92 -39.58 11.26 22.35
N ARG A 93 -39.64 12.45 21.74
CA ARG A 93 -38.80 13.65 21.91
C ARG A 93 -38.49 14.07 23.33
#